data_AF-A0A924U5K6-F1
#
_entry.id   AF-A0A924U5K6-F1
#
_cell.length_a   1.000
_cell.length_b   1.000
_cell.length_c   1.000
_cell.angle_alpha   90.00
_cell.angle_beta   90.00
_cell.angle_gamma   90.00
#
_symmetry.space_group_name_H-M   'P 1'
#
loop_
_entity.id
_entity.type
_entity.pdbx_description
1 polymer ?
#
loop_
_entity_poly.entity_id
_entity_poly.type
_entity_poly.pdbx_seq_one_letter_code
_entity_poly.pdbx_strand_id
1 'polypeptide(L)'
;MQTKPRCRSLLHALIAGGLLAAAFTTLAADKPKEASLGKGKGSGAYLTREQLRSCLAQQGRLAQQDQEALKEQSGLAAEKAAFERSGAELKEQLAALDRTSPEAVNGYNERSFARDKGIDEYEARVPRFNQRVEATKAEREVFGKACDSRRYFEEDEIAIRKGQ
;
A
#
# COMPACT_ATOMS: atom_id res chain seq x y z
N MET A 1 -24.26 -37.12 -20.46
CA MET A 1 -25.28 -37.54 -21.45
C MET A 1 -26.50 -38.05 -20.70
N GLN A 2 -27.57 -37.25 -20.58
CA GLN A 2 -28.93 -37.74 -20.48
C GLN A 2 -29.86 -36.65 -20.99
N THR A 3 -30.64 -37.01 -22.00
CA THR A 3 -31.52 -36.17 -22.81
C THR A 3 -32.95 -36.66 -22.65
N LYS A 4 -33.90 -35.72 -22.86
CA LYS A 4 -35.31 -35.86 -23.34
C LYS A 4 -36.39 -35.46 -22.30
N PRO A 5 -37.63 -35.15 -22.73
CA PRO A 5 -38.05 -34.53 -23.99
C PRO A 5 -39.10 -33.41 -23.83
N ARG A 6 -39.34 -32.77 -24.99
CA ARG A 6 -40.36 -31.79 -25.37
C ARG A 6 -41.80 -32.15 -24.96
N CYS A 7 -42.58 -31.13 -24.63
CA CYS A 7 -44.00 -31.10 -24.98
C CYS A 7 -44.33 -29.79 -25.72
N ARG A 8 -45.08 -29.95 -26.80
CA ARG A 8 -45.40 -29.00 -27.86
C ARG A 8 -46.89 -28.69 -27.71
N SER A 9 -47.30 -27.43 -27.67
CA SER A 9 -48.66 -27.08 -28.09
C SER A 9 -48.74 -25.68 -28.64
N LEU A 10 -49.54 -25.57 -29.69
CA LEU A 10 -49.69 -24.49 -30.64
C LEU A 10 -50.87 -23.58 -30.27
N LEU A 11 -50.81 -22.36 -30.81
CA LEU A 11 -51.88 -21.63 -31.49
C LEU A 11 -52.86 -20.72 -30.70
N HIS A 12 -52.89 -19.49 -31.22
CA HIS A 12 -53.98 -18.50 -31.31
C HIS A 12 -54.50 -17.81 -30.04
N ALA A 13 -54.34 -16.49 -29.98
CA ALA A 13 -55.41 -15.56 -30.37
C ALA A 13 -54.92 -14.11 -30.35
N LEU A 14 -55.14 -13.41 -31.47
CA LEU A 14 -55.15 -11.95 -31.57
C LEU A 14 -56.29 -11.39 -30.70
N ILE A 15 -55.98 -10.48 -29.77
CA ILE A 15 -56.95 -9.50 -29.28
C ILE A 15 -56.27 -8.14 -29.23
N ALA A 16 -56.71 -7.27 -30.14
CA ALA A 16 -56.52 -5.84 -30.08
C ALA A 16 -57.43 -5.27 -28.98
N GLY A 17 -56.89 -4.43 -28.09
CA GLY A 17 -57.65 -3.78 -27.04
C GLY A 17 -56.78 -2.77 -26.30
N GLY A 18 -56.91 -1.50 -26.68
CA GLY A 18 -56.20 -0.41 -26.06
C GLY A 18 -56.65 -0.17 -24.62
N LEU A 19 -55.66 0.01 -23.75
CA LEU A 19 -55.75 0.79 -22.53
C LEU A 19 -54.34 1.34 -22.29
N LEU A 20 -54.17 2.64 -22.49
CA LEU A 20 -53.05 3.39 -21.93
C LEU A 20 -53.16 3.33 -20.40
N ALA A 21 -52.63 2.26 -19.82
CA ALA A 21 -52.22 2.27 -18.43
C ALA A 21 -50.90 3.05 -18.38
N ALA A 22 -50.95 4.27 -17.85
CA ALA A 22 -49.76 5.01 -17.49
C ALA A 22 -48.93 4.14 -16.55
N ALA A 23 -47.89 3.52 -17.09
CA ALA A 23 -46.84 2.91 -16.32
C ALA A 23 -46.11 4.05 -15.61
N PHE A 24 -46.58 4.41 -14.42
CA PHE A 24 -45.70 5.03 -13.45
C PHE A 24 -44.63 3.99 -13.17
N THR A 25 -43.52 4.04 -13.90
CA THR A 25 -42.26 3.48 -13.43
C THR A 25 -42.03 4.15 -12.10
N THR A 26 -42.34 3.44 -11.02
CA THR A 26 -41.70 3.68 -9.74
C THR A 26 -40.20 3.61 -10.05
N LEU A 27 -39.55 4.76 -10.20
CA LEU A 27 -38.12 4.84 -10.00
C LEU A 27 -37.94 4.35 -8.57
N ALA A 28 -37.64 3.07 -8.41
CA ALA A 28 -36.98 2.60 -7.22
C ALA A 28 -35.75 3.49 -7.16
N ALA A 29 -35.75 4.47 -6.25
CA ALA A 29 -34.55 5.22 -5.94
C ALA A 29 -33.53 4.16 -5.53
N ASP A 30 -32.59 3.86 -6.44
CA ASP A 30 -31.48 2.96 -6.15
C ASP A 30 -30.88 3.48 -4.85
N LYS A 31 -30.87 2.63 -3.82
CA LYS A 31 -30.27 3.00 -2.55
C LYS A 31 -28.81 3.38 -2.85
N PRO A 32 -28.32 4.51 -2.32
CA PRO A 32 -26.96 4.94 -2.58
C PRO A 32 -26.01 3.81 -2.18
N LYS A 33 -25.03 3.53 -3.04
CA LYS A 33 -24.12 2.41 -2.79
C LYS A 33 -23.17 2.79 -1.68
N GLU A 34 -22.92 1.84 -0.78
CA GLU A 34 -22.16 2.08 0.43
C GLU A 34 -20.91 1.21 0.47
N ALA A 35 -19.81 1.82 0.86
CA ALA A 35 -18.55 1.16 1.09
C ALA A 35 -17.98 1.55 2.47
N SER A 36 -16.88 0.92 2.86
CA SER A 36 -16.14 1.26 4.07
C SER A 36 -14.66 1.28 3.80
N LEU A 37 -13.95 2.21 4.44
CA LEU A 37 -12.49 2.27 4.33
C LEU A 37 -11.86 1.09 5.09
N GLY A 38 -10.77 0.54 4.54
CA GLY A 38 -10.04 -0.57 5.15
C GLY A 38 -10.65 -1.95 4.90
N LYS A 39 -10.26 -2.94 5.73
CA LYS A 39 -10.72 -4.34 5.61
C LYS A 39 -11.80 -4.72 6.63
N GLY A 40 -12.18 -3.79 7.51
CA GLY A 40 -13.16 -4.04 8.57
C GLY A 40 -14.60 -3.92 8.09
N LYS A 41 -15.54 -4.45 8.88
CA LYS A 41 -16.97 -4.21 8.68
C LYS A 41 -17.26 -2.74 8.95
N GLY A 42 -17.92 -2.08 7.99
CA GLY A 42 -18.34 -0.69 8.13
C GLY A 42 -19.02 -0.39 9.47
N SER A 43 -18.50 0.57 10.21
CA SER A 43 -18.94 0.96 11.54
C SER A 43 -18.98 2.49 11.69
N GLY A 44 -19.69 2.96 12.71
CA GLY A 44 -19.84 4.39 13.00
C GLY A 44 -20.70 5.15 11.99
N ALA A 45 -20.69 6.47 12.12
CA ALA A 45 -21.40 7.39 11.22
C ALA A 45 -20.74 7.41 9.82
N TYR A 46 -21.53 7.73 8.80
CA TYR A 46 -20.99 7.95 7.47
C TYR A 46 -20.01 9.13 7.48
N LEU A 47 -18.94 9.01 6.70
CA LEU A 47 -18.06 10.13 6.41
C LEU A 47 -18.79 11.13 5.52
N THR A 48 -18.63 12.42 5.82
CA THR A 48 -18.96 13.46 4.85
C THR A 48 -17.98 13.38 3.67
N ARG A 49 -18.35 13.95 2.52
CA ARG A 49 -17.45 14.03 1.35
C ARG A 49 -16.08 14.63 1.70
N GLU A 50 -16.05 15.67 2.52
CA GLU A 50 -14.79 16.29 2.95
C GLU A 50 -13.97 15.38 3.86
N GLN A 51 -14.61 14.69 4.81
CA GLN A 51 -13.94 13.71 5.66
C GLN A 51 -13.39 12.54 4.82
N LEU A 52 -14.17 12.05 3.85
CA LEU A 52 -13.75 11.00 2.93
C LEU A 52 -12.54 11.43 2.11
N ARG A 53 -12.53 12.67 1.59
CA ARG A 53 -11.39 13.22 0.84
C ARG A 53 -10.11 13.23 1.69
N SER A 54 -10.22 13.69 2.94
CA SER A 54 -9.10 13.70 3.88
C SER A 54 -8.59 12.28 4.18
N CYS A 55 -9.52 11.34 4.43
CA CYS A 55 -9.17 9.94 4.70
C CYS A 55 -8.50 9.25 3.50
N LEU A 56 -9.01 9.45 2.28
CA LEU A 56 -8.40 8.89 1.07
C LEU A 56 -7.00 9.47 0.82
N ALA A 57 -6.82 10.78 1.03
CA ALA A 57 -5.51 11.42 0.93
C ALA A 57 -4.53 10.85 1.97
N GLN A 58 -4.98 10.64 3.22
CA GLN A 58 -4.15 10.03 4.26
C GLN A 58 -3.80 8.58 3.95
N GLN A 59 -4.76 7.79 3.44
CA GLN A 59 -4.50 6.42 3.00
C GLN A 59 -3.44 6.38 1.90
N GLY A 60 -3.52 7.27 0.92
CA GLY A 60 -2.53 7.38 -0.15
C GLY A 60 -1.13 7.73 0.37
N ARG A 61 -1.02 8.70 1.27
CA ARG A 61 0.27 9.06 1.90
C ARG A 61 0.86 7.91 2.71
N LEU A 62 0.06 7.24 3.54
CA LEU A 62 0.50 6.07 4.32
C LEU A 62 0.99 4.94 3.42
N ALA A 63 0.26 4.66 2.33
CA ALA A 63 0.67 3.64 1.36
C ALA A 63 2.02 4.00 0.70
N GLN A 64 2.23 5.27 0.33
CA GLN A 64 3.51 5.72 -0.21
C GLN A 64 4.64 5.60 0.81
N GLN A 65 4.43 6.07 2.04
CA GLN A 65 5.40 5.97 3.13
C GLN A 65 5.80 4.51 3.41
N ASP A 66 4.84 3.58 3.37
CA ASP A 66 5.11 2.15 3.55
C ASP A 66 6.01 1.59 2.44
N GLN A 67 5.74 1.92 1.18
CA GLN A 67 6.56 1.48 0.06
C GLN A 67 7.98 2.03 0.15
N GLU A 68 8.12 3.31 0.50
CA GLU A 68 9.42 3.95 0.71
C GLU A 68 10.17 3.32 1.89
N ALA A 69 9.49 3.05 3.00
CA ALA A 69 10.08 2.42 4.17
C ALA A 69 10.57 0.99 3.86
N LEU A 70 9.79 0.20 3.13
CA LEU A 70 10.20 -1.15 2.71
C LEU A 70 11.44 -1.11 1.80
N LYS A 71 11.47 -0.18 0.84
CA LYS A 71 12.63 0.01 -0.04
C LYS A 71 13.87 0.37 0.77
N GLU A 72 13.77 1.34 1.67
CA GLU A 72 14.91 1.76 2.48
C GLU A 72 15.36 0.67 3.47
N GLN A 73 14.43 -0.04 4.10
CA GLN A 73 14.74 -1.18 4.96
C GLN A 73 15.55 -2.23 4.20
N SER A 74 15.13 -2.59 2.98
CA SER A 74 15.87 -3.53 2.15
C SER A 74 17.27 -3.02 1.79
N GLY A 75 17.40 -1.71 1.52
CA GLY A 75 18.69 -1.07 1.24
C GLY A 75 19.64 -1.10 2.44
N LEU A 76 19.15 -0.73 3.62
CA LEU A 76 19.90 -0.80 4.88
C LEU A 76 20.34 -2.24 5.21
N ALA A 77 19.47 -3.22 4.99
CA ALA A 77 19.80 -4.62 5.21
C ALA A 77 20.90 -5.11 4.25
N ALA A 78 20.81 -4.76 2.97
CA ALA A 78 21.82 -5.11 1.96
C ALA A 78 23.18 -4.45 2.26
N GLU A 79 23.17 -3.19 2.68
CA GLU A 79 24.35 -2.43 3.07
C GLU A 79 25.04 -3.03 4.31
N LYS A 80 24.27 -3.36 5.35
CA LYS A 80 24.79 -4.08 6.53
C LYS A 80 25.45 -5.41 6.14
N ALA A 81 24.80 -6.20 5.29
CA ALA A 81 25.36 -7.47 4.81
C ALA A 81 26.63 -7.26 3.95
N ALA A 82 26.74 -6.13 3.23
CA ALA A 82 27.96 -5.77 2.52
C ALA A 82 29.11 -5.42 3.48
N PHE A 83 28.85 -4.69 4.56
CA PHE A 83 29.87 -4.39 5.59
C PHE A 83 30.33 -5.61 6.38
N GLU A 84 29.46 -6.57 6.60
CA GLU A 84 29.82 -7.86 7.22
C GLU A 84 30.76 -8.65 6.31
N ARG A 85 30.44 -8.76 5.01
CA ARG A 85 31.30 -9.41 4.02
C ARG A 85 32.65 -8.72 3.88
N SER A 86 32.66 -7.40 3.70
CA SER A 86 33.91 -6.64 3.58
C SER A 86 34.75 -6.69 4.86
N GLY A 87 34.12 -6.79 6.03
CA GLY A 87 34.82 -7.02 7.29
C GLY A 87 35.50 -8.39 7.36
N ALA A 88 34.83 -9.44 6.88
CA ALA A 88 35.42 -10.77 6.78
C ALA A 88 36.59 -10.80 5.79
N GLU A 89 36.41 -10.20 4.62
CA GLU A 89 37.47 -10.07 3.59
C GLU A 89 38.68 -9.30 4.12
N LEU A 90 38.47 -8.18 4.83
CA LEU A 90 39.55 -7.43 5.45
C LEU A 90 40.27 -8.25 6.52
N LYS A 91 39.53 -9.02 7.33
CA LYS A 91 40.15 -9.91 8.31
C LYS A 91 41.06 -10.96 7.67
N GLU A 92 40.62 -11.56 6.57
CA GLU A 92 41.44 -12.52 5.79
C GLU A 92 42.66 -11.83 5.17
N GLN A 93 42.47 -10.65 4.56
CA GLN A 93 43.56 -9.86 3.99
C GLN A 93 44.60 -9.48 5.05
N LEU A 94 44.17 -9.10 6.26
CA LEU A 94 45.08 -8.77 7.36
C LEU A 94 45.93 -9.97 7.79
N ALA A 95 45.38 -11.18 7.75
CA ALA A 95 46.10 -12.40 8.11
C ALA A 95 47.17 -12.77 7.08
N ALA A 96 46.94 -12.45 5.81
CA ALA A 96 47.88 -12.69 4.70
C ALA A 96 48.76 -11.47 4.35
N LEU A 97 48.64 -10.37 5.11
CA LEU A 97 49.27 -9.09 4.79
C LEU A 97 50.80 -9.17 4.93
N ASP A 98 51.54 -8.89 3.86
CA ASP A 98 52.96 -8.58 3.94
C ASP A 98 53.17 -7.20 4.57
N ARG A 99 53.52 -7.19 5.85
CA ARG A 99 53.74 -5.98 6.64
C ARG A 99 55.05 -5.25 6.31
N THR A 100 55.90 -5.85 5.49
CA THR A 100 57.16 -5.22 5.05
C THR A 100 57.00 -4.44 3.75
N SER A 101 55.90 -4.65 3.01
CA SER A 101 55.53 -3.85 1.84
C SER A 101 54.67 -2.65 2.25
N PRO A 102 55.16 -1.41 2.08
CA PRO A 102 54.36 -0.20 2.32
C PRO A 102 53.11 -0.15 1.43
N GLU A 103 53.20 -0.62 0.20
CA GLU A 103 52.09 -0.64 -0.76
C GLU A 103 50.96 -1.57 -0.30
N ALA A 104 51.30 -2.76 0.19
CA ALA A 104 50.33 -3.71 0.71
C ALA A 104 49.60 -3.16 1.95
N VAL A 105 50.35 -2.55 2.87
CA VAL A 105 49.80 -1.92 4.08
C VAL A 105 48.89 -0.74 3.72
N ASN A 106 49.32 0.13 2.80
CA ASN A 106 48.52 1.28 2.37
C ASN A 106 47.20 0.82 1.72
N GLY A 107 47.25 -0.16 0.82
CA GLY A 107 46.04 -0.69 0.19
C GLY A 107 45.07 -1.31 1.18
N TYR A 108 45.56 -2.00 2.23
CA TYR A 108 44.72 -2.48 3.32
C TYR A 108 44.06 -1.32 4.10
N ASN A 109 44.85 -0.32 4.48
CA ASN A 109 44.37 0.84 5.25
C ASN A 109 43.31 1.63 4.47
N GLU A 110 43.49 1.84 3.17
CA GLU A 110 42.51 2.51 2.31
C GLU A 110 41.17 1.78 2.28
N ARG A 111 41.19 0.44 2.16
CA ARG A 111 39.96 -0.37 2.17
C ARG A 111 39.29 -0.37 3.54
N SER A 112 40.07 -0.45 4.62
CA SER A 112 39.54 -0.34 5.98
C SER A 112 38.87 1.02 6.19
N PHE A 113 39.54 2.10 5.82
CA PHE A 113 39.01 3.46 5.96
C PHE A 113 37.73 3.67 5.14
N ALA A 114 37.69 3.18 3.89
CA ALA A 114 36.50 3.27 3.06
C ALA A 114 35.31 2.51 3.68
N ARG A 115 35.56 1.34 4.28
CA ARG A 115 34.52 0.58 4.99
C ARG A 115 34.03 1.33 6.22
N ASP A 116 34.94 1.85 7.04
CA ASP A 116 34.59 2.55 8.28
C ASP A 116 33.77 3.82 7.97
N LYS A 117 34.17 4.59 6.96
CA LYS A 117 33.37 5.72 6.47
C LYS A 117 31.96 5.30 6.04
N GLY A 118 31.82 4.18 5.32
CA GLY A 118 30.52 3.65 4.94
C GLY A 118 29.66 3.27 6.14
N ILE A 119 30.27 2.68 7.18
CA ILE A 119 29.59 2.35 8.43
C ILE A 119 29.12 3.62 9.14
N ASP A 120 29.95 4.66 9.23
CA ASP A 120 29.56 5.94 9.84
C ASP A 120 28.35 6.56 9.13
N GLU A 121 28.33 6.54 7.80
CA GLU A 121 27.21 7.03 6.99
C GLU A 121 25.93 6.20 7.22
N TYR A 122 26.06 4.88 7.32
CA TYR A 122 24.98 3.97 7.65
C TYR A 122 24.43 4.21 9.05
N GLU A 123 25.30 4.32 10.06
CA GLU A 123 24.93 4.59 11.45
C GLU A 123 24.25 5.95 11.60
N ALA A 124 24.63 6.95 10.81
CA ALA A 124 23.94 8.25 10.77
C ALA A 124 22.56 8.20 10.08
N ARG A 125 22.28 7.18 9.25
CA ARG A 125 21.00 7.00 8.54
C ARG A 125 19.99 6.19 9.33
N VAL A 126 20.42 5.15 10.05
CA VAL A 126 19.53 4.24 10.78
C VAL A 126 18.59 4.97 11.78
N PRO A 127 19.06 5.92 12.60
CA PRO A 127 18.17 6.66 13.51
C PRO A 127 17.10 7.46 12.79
N ARG A 128 17.43 8.08 11.65
CA ARG A 128 16.48 8.85 10.83
C ARG A 128 15.42 7.94 10.20
N PHE A 129 15.83 6.76 9.75
CA PHE A 129 14.90 5.74 9.28
C PHE A 129 13.95 5.31 10.40
N ASN A 130 14.47 4.98 11.58
CA ASN A 130 13.66 4.58 12.74
C ASN A 130 12.68 5.67 13.17
N GLN A 131 13.10 6.93 13.22
CA GLN A 131 12.22 8.06 13.53
C GLN A 131 11.06 8.18 12.56
N ARG A 132 11.31 7.99 11.25
CA ARG A 132 10.24 8.01 10.24
C ARG A 132 9.29 6.85 10.39
N VAL A 133 9.79 5.65 10.70
CA VAL A 133 8.94 4.48 10.97
C VAL A 133 8.01 4.74 12.15
N GLU A 134 8.51 5.32 13.25
CA GLU A 134 7.68 5.68 14.40
C GLU A 134 6.65 6.78 14.06
N ALA A 135 7.03 7.78 13.27
CA ALA A 135 6.10 8.80 12.80
C ALA A 135 4.97 8.21 11.93
N THR A 136 5.29 7.31 11.00
CA THR A 136 4.29 6.61 10.16
C THR A 136 3.39 5.70 11.00
N LYS A 137 3.91 5.05 12.06
CA LYS A 137 3.07 4.30 13.02
C LYS A 137 2.06 5.21 13.71
N ALA A 138 2.49 6.36 14.21
CA ALA A 138 1.59 7.33 14.81
C ALA A 138 0.54 7.86 13.81
N GLU A 139 0.92 8.15 12.57
CA GLU A 139 -0.04 8.55 11.52
C GLU A 139 -1.05 7.43 11.22
N ARG A 140 -0.61 6.17 11.21
CA ARG A 140 -1.50 5.01 11.04
C ARG A 140 -2.48 4.85 12.20
N GLU A 141 -2.07 5.10 13.43
CA GLU A 141 -2.99 5.09 14.58
C GLU A 141 -4.06 6.19 14.46
N VAL A 142 -3.67 7.38 14.02
CA VAL A 142 -4.61 8.48 13.76
C VAL A 142 -5.58 8.09 12.65
N PHE A 143 -5.09 7.55 11.54
CA PHE A 143 -5.93 7.03 10.45
C PHE A 143 -6.88 5.93 10.96
N GLY A 144 -6.38 5.00 11.77
CA GLY A 144 -7.18 3.93 12.38
C GLY A 144 -8.36 4.45 13.20
N LYS A 145 -8.16 5.53 13.96
CA LYS A 145 -9.20 6.13 14.80
C LYS A 145 -10.19 6.97 13.99
N ALA A 146 -9.71 7.71 12.99
CA ALA A 146 -10.51 8.70 12.28
C ALA A 146 -11.21 8.15 11.03
N CYS A 147 -10.60 7.17 10.36
CA CYS A 147 -10.95 6.77 9.00
C CYS A 147 -11.20 5.28 8.84
N ASP A 148 -10.45 4.41 9.53
CA ASP A 148 -10.56 2.97 9.32
C ASP A 148 -11.95 2.44 9.70
N SER A 149 -12.46 1.51 8.89
CA SER A 149 -13.80 0.93 9.00
C SER A 149 -14.96 1.94 8.95
N ARG A 150 -14.73 3.22 8.64
CA ARG A 150 -15.82 4.21 8.50
C ARG A 150 -16.58 3.99 7.19
N ARG A 151 -17.91 4.07 7.27
CA ARG A 151 -18.79 3.95 6.11
C ARG A 151 -18.78 5.24 5.28
N TYR A 152 -18.96 5.12 3.98
CA TYR A 152 -19.09 6.24 3.06
C TYR A 152 -19.95 5.84 1.85
N PHE A 153 -20.43 6.83 1.10
CA PHE A 153 -21.17 6.60 -0.15
C PHE A 153 -20.20 6.50 -1.32
N GLU A 154 -20.32 5.47 -2.15
CA GLU A 154 -19.44 5.25 -3.31
C GLU A 154 -19.47 6.43 -4.27
N GLU A 155 -20.62 7.10 -4.39
CA GLU A 155 -20.78 8.30 -5.21
C GLU A 155 -19.85 9.44 -4.78
N ASP A 156 -19.65 9.63 -3.47
CA ASP A 156 -18.73 10.64 -2.95
C ASP A 156 -17.28 10.28 -3.26
N GLU A 157 -16.90 9.00 -3.15
CA GLU A 157 -15.57 8.55 -3.55
C GLU A 157 -15.32 8.78 -5.05
N ILE A 158 -16.29 8.43 -5.90
CA ILE A 158 -16.20 8.63 -7.35
C ILE A 158 -16.05 10.12 -7.67
N ALA A 159 -16.83 10.99 -7.01
CA ALA A 159 -16.72 12.44 -7.17
C ALA A 159 -15.33 12.94 -6.78
N ILE A 160 -14.82 12.53 -5.61
CA ILE A 160 -13.47 12.90 -5.14
C ILE A 160 -12.39 12.45 -6.12
N ARG A 161 -12.46 11.21 -6.62
CA ARG A 161 -11.50 10.68 -7.59
C ARG A 161 -11.53 11.42 -8.93
N LYS A 162 -12.66 12.07 -9.27
CA LYS A 162 -12.81 12.95 -10.45
C LYS A 162 -12.43 14.41 -10.17
N GLY A 163 -12.00 14.75 -8.95
CA GLY A 163 -11.63 16.11 -8.56
C GLY A 163 -12.81 17.01 -8.22
N GLN A 164 -13.97 16.43 -7.87
CA GLN A 164 -15.20 17.13 -7.46
C GLN A 164 -15.36 17.15 -5.93
#